data_AF-A0A0F9NSV2-F1
#
_entry.id   AF-A0A0F9NSV2-F1
#
_cell.length_a   1.000
_cell.length_b   1.000
_cell.length_c   1.000
_cell.angle_alpha   90.00
_cell.angle_beta   90.00
_cell.angle_gamma   90.00
#
_symmetry.space_group_name_H-M   'P 1'
#
loop_
_entity.id
_entity.type
_entity.pdbx_description
1 polymer ?
#
loop_
_entity_poly.entity_id
_entity_poly.type
_entity_poly.pdbx_seq_one_letter_code
_entity_poly.pdbx_strand_id
1 'polypeptide(L)'
;DKTFLNYNFKNPEGNLYKTTDLIANLEYKDNLKAYLTFDNRRIYELRTNEEQDDYSDLEKFVYTINYNWSNLQKTTNMDLLARYFAASNFQGNWDDYVFLPHNYFLYSDPKVGFVFLPWDIEQNLNIGTNLSIIGFSQPYSPDFRYAPLLFGYKGFFDGISDWAGISPDSRPLWDNLINDSDFIDAYLNAHSKIVSNATALIELINDNFDFIKPTVLEPFSFTDPYTYLEWYPTQIDEGWFEYDKYRVLNFLGDRTQYVQEQLPLIII
;
A
#
# COMPACT_ATOMS: atom_id res chain seq x y z
N ASP A 1 15.86 0.80 6.72
CA ASP A 1 16.99 1.46 7.40
C ASP A 1 18.23 1.40 6.51
N LYS A 2 19.41 1.83 6.96
CA LYS A 2 20.65 1.76 6.15
C LYS A 2 21.01 0.34 5.72
N THR A 3 20.76 -0.67 6.56
CA THR A 3 21.02 -2.07 6.23
C THR A 3 20.21 -2.50 5.01
N PHE A 4 18.89 -2.27 5.02
CA PHE A 4 18.02 -2.55 3.88
C PHE A 4 18.50 -1.85 2.60
N LEU A 5 18.89 -0.57 2.69
CA LEU A 5 19.37 0.19 1.54
C LEU A 5 20.67 -0.40 0.96
N ASN A 6 21.63 -0.74 1.82
CA ASN A 6 22.92 -1.33 1.40
C ASN A 6 22.75 -2.64 0.62
N TYR A 7 21.74 -3.44 0.97
CA TYR A 7 21.48 -4.72 0.29
C TYR A 7 20.73 -4.57 -1.03
N ASN A 8 19.84 -3.58 -1.15
CA ASN A 8 18.87 -3.52 -2.25
C ASN A 8 19.12 -2.39 -3.25
N PHE A 9 19.91 -1.38 -2.89
CA PHE A 9 20.15 -0.21 -3.71
C PHE A 9 21.63 -0.03 -4.02
N LYS A 10 21.92 0.31 -5.28
CA LYS A 10 23.30 0.58 -5.72
C LYS A 10 23.89 1.81 -5.04
N ASN A 11 23.05 2.78 -4.72
CA ASN A 11 23.41 3.97 -3.96
C ASN A 11 22.56 3.95 -2.68
N PRO A 12 23.11 3.66 -1.50
CA PRO A 12 22.36 3.59 -0.24
C PRO A 12 22.43 4.89 0.59
N GLU A 13 22.97 5.96 0.00
CA GLU A 13 23.24 7.21 0.71
C GLU A 13 22.02 8.14 0.83
N GLY A 14 20.93 7.83 0.14
CA GLY A 14 19.71 8.62 0.15
C GLY A 14 18.99 8.67 1.50
N ASN A 15 18.07 9.62 1.61
CA ASN A 15 17.13 9.69 2.73
C ASN A 15 16.03 8.64 2.56
N LEU A 16 15.69 7.97 3.66
CA LEU A 16 14.58 7.04 3.76
C LEU A 16 13.58 7.60 4.75
N TYR A 17 12.37 7.85 4.30
CA TYR A 17 11.28 8.37 5.12
C TYR A 17 10.24 7.28 5.37
N LYS A 18 9.77 7.14 6.60
CA LYS A 18 8.61 6.32 6.96
C LYS A 18 7.41 7.23 7.15
N THR A 19 6.24 6.89 6.60
CA THR A 19 5.01 7.59 6.96
C THR A 19 4.44 7.11 8.30
N THR A 20 3.86 8.02 9.07
CA THR A 20 3.46 7.71 10.46
C THR A 20 2.00 7.99 10.80
N ASP A 21 1.23 8.51 9.85
CA ASP A 21 -0.12 9.02 10.06
C ASP A 21 -0.90 9.16 8.74
N LEU A 22 -2.22 9.18 8.83
CA LEU A 22 -3.19 9.28 7.72
C LEU A 22 -3.19 10.64 7.01
N ILE A 23 -2.37 11.59 7.44
CA ILE A 23 -2.18 12.88 6.75
C ILE A 23 -0.91 12.92 5.88
N ALA A 24 -0.25 11.77 5.68
CA ALA A 24 0.90 11.62 4.79
C ALA A 24 0.48 11.46 3.31
N ASN A 25 -0.34 12.38 2.82
CA ASN A 25 -0.95 12.34 1.47
C ASN A 25 -0.09 12.97 0.36
N LEU A 26 1.12 13.44 0.66
CA LEU A 26 2.01 14.20 -0.23
C LEU A 26 1.40 15.52 -0.75
N GLU A 27 0.43 16.08 -0.03
CA GLU A 27 0.03 17.46 -0.23
C GLU A 27 1.17 18.41 0.15
N TYR A 28 1.32 19.50 -0.61
CA TYR A 28 2.32 20.51 -0.32
C TYR A 28 2.12 21.12 1.07
N LYS A 29 3.22 21.20 1.83
CA LYS A 29 3.36 21.93 3.08
C LYS A 29 4.65 22.75 2.99
N ASP A 30 4.62 23.98 3.50
CA ASP A 30 5.77 24.89 3.44
C ASP A 30 7.02 24.39 4.19
N ASN A 31 6.83 23.50 5.18
CA ASN A 31 7.93 22.89 5.93
C ASN A 31 7.53 21.48 6.36
N LEU A 32 7.94 20.48 5.58
CA LEU A 32 7.58 19.08 5.84
C LEU A 32 8.23 18.53 7.11
N LYS A 33 9.40 19.04 7.48
CA LYS A 33 10.10 18.66 8.72
C LYS A 33 9.33 19.11 9.97
N ALA A 34 8.64 20.25 9.90
CA ALA A 34 7.81 20.78 10.98
C ALA A 34 6.34 20.32 10.90
N TYR A 35 5.98 19.51 9.91
CA TYR A 35 4.66 18.91 9.79
C TYR A 35 4.58 17.67 10.66
N LEU A 36 3.85 17.78 11.78
CA LEU A 36 3.80 16.78 12.84
C LEU A 36 2.38 16.24 13.03
N THR A 37 2.31 15.02 13.55
CA THR A 37 1.10 14.43 14.13
C THR A 37 0.68 15.17 15.41
N PHE A 38 -0.53 14.88 15.91
CA PHE A 38 -1.01 15.41 17.19
C PHE A 38 -0.14 15.03 18.39
N ASP A 39 0.57 13.89 18.30
CA ASP A 39 1.50 13.39 19.33
C ASP A 39 2.96 13.79 19.06
N ASN A 40 3.20 14.81 18.22
CA ASN A 40 4.51 15.38 17.89
C ASN A 40 5.49 14.44 17.17
N ARG A 41 4.99 13.42 16.47
CA ARG A 41 5.80 12.61 15.54
C ARG A 41 5.84 13.28 14.17
N ARG A 42 6.93 13.11 13.43
CA ARG A 42 7.02 13.63 12.06
C ARG A 42 6.18 12.78 11.13
N ILE A 43 5.34 13.42 10.31
CA ILE A 43 4.51 12.74 9.31
C ILE A 43 5.35 11.89 8.36
N TYR A 44 6.50 12.43 7.97
CA TYR A 44 7.55 11.72 7.24
C TYR A 44 8.76 11.58 8.16
N GLU A 45 8.81 10.50 8.91
CA GLU A 45 9.90 10.21 9.85
C GLU A 45 11.16 9.81 9.08
N LEU A 46 12.24 10.57 9.24
CA LEU A 46 13.53 10.26 8.62
C LEU A 46 14.18 9.08 9.35
N ARG A 47 14.57 8.04 8.60
CA ARG A 47 15.09 6.75 9.10
C ARG A 47 16.54 6.47 8.71
N THR A 48 17.14 7.40 7.98
CA THR A 48 18.55 7.40 7.57
C THR A 48 19.04 8.85 7.53
N ASN A 49 20.34 9.08 7.68
CA ASN A 49 20.90 10.45 7.66
C ASN A 49 20.25 11.39 8.71
N GLU A 50 19.85 10.82 9.86
CA GLU A 50 19.12 11.52 10.92
C GLU A 50 19.92 12.67 11.53
N GLU A 51 21.26 12.62 11.48
CA GLU A 51 22.13 13.70 11.95
C GLU A 51 22.09 14.92 11.01
N GLN A 52 22.02 14.70 9.69
CA GLN A 52 21.90 15.77 8.70
C GLN A 52 20.53 16.41 8.76
N ASP A 53 19.49 15.59 8.97
CA ASP A 53 18.12 16.03 9.21
C ASP A 53 17.59 17.00 8.13
N ASP A 54 17.99 16.73 6.88
CA ASP A 54 17.72 17.54 5.68
C ASP A 54 16.58 16.91 4.88
N TYR A 55 15.49 17.68 4.71
CA TYR A 55 14.26 17.28 4.03
C TYR A 55 14.13 17.90 2.63
N SER A 56 15.16 18.60 2.15
CA SER A 56 15.11 19.36 0.90
C SER A 56 14.77 18.51 -0.33
N ASP A 57 15.15 17.23 -0.33
CA ASP A 57 14.79 16.28 -1.37
C ASP A 57 13.28 15.98 -1.36
N LEU A 58 12.71 15.68 -0.20
CA LEU A 58 11.28 15.43 -0.02
C LEU A 58 10.45 16.68 -0.32
N GLU A 59 10.88 17.86 0.14
CA GLU A 59 10.23 19.13 -0.17
C GLU A 59 10.21 19.40 -1.68
N LYS A 60 11.33 19.14 -2.38
CA LYS A 60 11.39 19.25 -3.84
C LYS A 60 10.47 18.25 -4.53
N PHE A 61 10.38 17.01 -4.05
CA PHE A 61 9.49 15.99 -4.61
C PHE A 61 8.02 16.37 -4.44
N VAL A 62 7.61 16.72 -3.23
CA VAL A 62 6.25 17.17 -2.91
C VAL A 62 5.90 18.43 -3.71
N TYR A 63 6.80 19.42 -3.80
CA TYR A 63 6.59 20.59 -4.65
C TYR A 63 6.39 20.19 -6.13
N THR A 64 7.18 19.23 -6.63
CA THR A 64 7.09 18.77 -8.02
C THR A 64 5.74 18.10 -8.31
N ILE A 65 5.27 17.25 -7.41
CA ILE A 65 3.95 16.60 -7.49
C ILE A 65 2.82 17.65 -7.55
N ASN A 66 2.88 18.66 -6.69
CA ASN A 66 1.77 19.60 -6.50
C ASN A 66 1.78 20.75 -7.52
N TYR A 67 2.95 21.20 -7.98
CA TYR A 67 3.08 22.45 -8.75
C TYR A 67 3.95 22.36 -10.01
N ASN A 68 4.66 21.26 -10.26
CA ASN A 68 5.60 21.17 -11.38
C ASN A 68 5.62 19.77 -12.01
N TRP A 69 4.43 19.24 -12.30
CA TRP A 69 4.24 17.87 -12.78
C TRP A 69 5.10 17.49 -13.99
N SER A 70 5.30 18.42 -14.93
CA SER A 70 6.13 18.21 -16.13
C SER A 70 7.59 17.86 -15.83
N ASN A 71 8.05 18.06 -14.58
CA ASN A 71 9.38 17.69 -14.11
C ASN A 71 9.38 16.46 -13.18
N LEU A 72 8.27 15.74 -13.03
CA LEU A 72 8.16 14.60 -12.10
C LEU A 72 9.22 13.53 -12.34
N GLN A 73 9.51 13.18 -13.60
CA GLN A 73 10.53 12.20 -13.98
C GLN A 73 11.97 12.59 -13.59
N LYS A 74 12.20 13.83 -13.15
CA LYS A 74 13.50 14.25 -12.55
C LYS A 74 13.60 13.92 -11.06
N THR A 75 12.48 13.58 -10.43
CA THR A 75 12.37 13.34 -8.98
C THR A 75 11.94 11.92 -8.65
N THR A 76 11.50 11.12 -9.62
CA THR A 76 11.07 9.72 -9.45
C THR A 76 11.06 9.01 -10.80
N ASN A 77 10.75 7.71 -10.80
CA ASN A 77 10.65 6.87 -11.98
C ASN A 77 9.21 6.35 -12.16
N MET A 78 8.60 6.64 -13.32
CA MET A 78 7.22 6.26 -13.62
C MET A 78 6.98 4.75 -13.60
N ASP A 79 7.93 3.93 -14.06
CA ASP A 79 7.80 2.46 -14.05
C ASP A 79 7.81 1.91 -12.61
N LEU A 80 8.60 2.50 -11.71
CA LEU A 80 8.60 2.11 -10.30
C LEU A 80 7.30 2.52 -9.59
N LEU A 81 6.81 3.73 -9.83
CA LEU A 81 5.50 4.17 -9.33
C LEU A 81 4.38 3.26 -9.84
N ALA A 82 4.38 2.97 -11.15
CA ALA A 82 3.40 2.11 -11.79
C ALA A 82 3.37 0.71 -11.17
N ARG A 83 4.54 0.11 -10.90
CA ARG A 83 4.62 -1.19 -10.22
C ARG A 83 4.10 -1.15 -8.80
N TYR A 84 4.43 -0.11 -8.03
CA TYR A 84 3.94 0.06 -6.66
C TYR A 84 2.40 0.15 -6.64
N PHE A 85 1.83 1.07 -7.42
CA PHE A 85 0.38 1.26 -7.45
C PHE A 85 -0.37 0.09 -8.08
N ALA A 86 0.18 -0.55 -9.11
CA ALA A 86 -0.43 -1.74 -9.71
C ALA A 86 -0.48 -2.89 -8.71
N ALA A 87 0.60 -3.13 -7.95
CA ALA A 87 0.63 -4.14 -6.92
C ALA A 87 -0.38 -3.84 -5.79
N SER A 88 -0.43 -2.59 -5.31
CA SER A 88 -1.36 -2.19 -4.25
C SER A 88 -2.82 -2.34 -4.67
N ASN A 89 -3.15 -1.84 -5.87
CA ASN A 89 -4.49 -1.99 -6.46
C ASN A 89 -4.86 -3.45 -6.74
N PHE A 90 -3.92 -4.27 -7.20
CA PHE A 90 -4.18 -5.69 -7.43
C PHE A 90 -4.48 -6.41 -6.11
N GLN A 91 -3.73 -6.11 -5.06
CA GLN A 91 -3.96 -6.67 -3.73
C GLN A 91 -5.23 -6.14 -3.08
N GLY A 92 -5.83 -5.06 -3.60
CA GLY A 92 -6.97 -4.41 -2.95
C GLY A 92 -6.61 -3.86 -1.57
N ASN A 93 -5.38 -3.33 -1.44
CA ASN A 93 -4.95 -2.72 -0.19
C ASN A 93 -5.67 -1.38 -0.03
N TRP A 94 -6.38 -1.24 1.08
CA TRP A 94 -7.07 0.00 1.45
C TRP A 94 -6.28 0.80 2.49
N ASP A 95 -5.30 0.20 3.16
CA ASP A 95 -4.46 0.90 4.12
C ASP A 95 -3.14 1.33 3.48
N ASP A 96 -3.28 2.08 2.37
CA ASP A 96 -2.18 2.48 1.48
C ASP A 96 -2.26 3.95 1.06
N TYR A 97 -1.27 4.43 0.32
CA TYR A 97 -1.23 5.81 -0.18
C TYR A 97 -2.56 6.28 -0.82
N VAL A 98 -3.26 5.43 -1.57
CA VAL A 98 -4.43 5.87 -2.34
C VAL A 98 -5.62 6.13 -1.42
N PHE A 99 -5.96 5.18 -0.54
CA PHE A 99 -7.17 5.32 0.30
C PHE A 99 -6.88 5.97 1.65
N LEU A 100 -6.08 5.34 2.52
CA LEU A 100 -5.68 5.83 3.82
C LEU A 100 -4.17 6.14 3.81
N PRO A 101 -3.73 7.39 3.57
CA PRO A 101 -2.44 7.68 3.00
C PRO A 101 -1.33 7.60 4.05
N HIS A 102 -0.95 6.37 4.38
CA HIS A 102 0.15 5.97 5.24
C HIS A 102 0.65 4.59 4.81
N ASN A 103 1.45 3.91 5.64
CA ASN A 103 1.97 2.56 5.37
C ASN A 103 2.84 2.45 4.11
N TYR A 104 3.71 3.44 3.94
CA TYR A 104 4.75 3.37 2.92
C TYR A 104 6.03 4.06 3.39
N PHE A 105 7.15 3.65 2.80
CA PHE A 105 8.38 4.40 2.86
C PHE A 105 8.66 5.09 1.53
N LEU A 106 9.37 6.20 1.62
CA LEU A 106 9.93 6.92 0.49
C LEU A 106 11.45 6.86 0.58
N TYR A 107 12.08 6.24 -0.40
CA TYR A 107 13.54 6.25 -0.53
C TYR A 107 13.98 7.22 -1.62
N SER A 108 14.78 8.22 -1.27
CA SER A 108 15.35 9.20 -2.20
C SER A 108 16.65 8.66 -2.80
N ASP A 109 16.55 7.79 -3.81
CA ASP A 109 17.74 7.26 -4.49
C ASP A 109 18.45 8.38 -5.26
N PRO A 110 19.76 8.63 -5.05
CA PRO A 110 20.48 9.73 -5.70
C PRO A 110 20.51 9.69 -7.24
N LYS A 111 20.24 8.53 -7.85
CA LYS A 111 20.23 8.34 -9.30
C LYS A 111 18.82 8.18 -9.87
N VAL A 112 17.93 7.50 -9.14
CA VAL A 112 16.57 7.17 -9.62
C VAL A 112 15.53 8.19 -9.17
N GLY A 113 15.81 8.95 -8.11
CA GLY A 113 14.83 9.75 -7.40
C GLY A 113 14.04 8.92 -6.38
N PHE A 114 12.87 9.42 -5.98
CA PHE A 114 12.02 8.78 -5.00
C PHE A 114 11.46 7.45 -5.48
N VAL A 115 11.63 6.43 -4.65
CA VAL A 115 11.11 5.07 -4.80
C VAL A 115 10.16 4.79 -3.64
N PHE A 116 8.93 4.41 -3.97
CA PHE A 116 7.95 3.96 -2.98
C PHE A 116 8.23 2.52 -2.56
N LEU A 117 8.14 2.26 -1.27
CA LEU A 117 8.28 0.93 -0.70
C LEU A 117 7.07 0.64 0.19
N PRO A 118 6.39 -0.51 0.02
CA PRO A 118 5.27 -0.86 0.87
C PRO A 118 5.72 -1.15 2.31
N TRP A 119 4.84 -0.86 3.25
CA TRP A 119 4.93 -1.21 4.68
C TRP A 119 3.52 -1.58 5.15
N ASP A 120 3.36 -2.33 6.26
CA ASP A 120 2.04 -2.70 6.82
C ASP A 120 0.97 -3.00 5.76
N ILE A 121 1.22 -4.03 4.98
CA ILE A 121 0.33 -4.43 3.89
C ILE A 121 -0.68 -5.48 4.34
N GLU A 122 -0.96 -5.63 5.63
CA GLU A 122 -1.88 -6.65 6.12
C GLU A 122 -3.33 -6.36 5.76
N GLN A 123 -3.72 -5.10 5.51
CA GLN A 123 -5.07 -4.67 5.15
C GLN A 123 -5.39 -4.84 3.67
N ASN A 124 -5.17 -6.04 3.14
CA ASN A 124 -5.37 -6.37 1.73
C ASN A 124 -6.11 -7.70 1.53
N LEU A 125 -6.27 -8.10 0.27
CA LEU A 125 -6.84 -9.39 -0.14
C LEU A 125 -8.28 -9.60 0.36
N ASN A 126 -9.07 -8.53 0.51
CA ASN A 126 -10.39 -8.54 1.18
C ASN A 126 -10.36 -8.96 2.65
N ILE A 127 -9.25 -8.76 3.36
CA ILE A 127 -9.27 -8.93 4.81
C ILE A 127 -10.23 -7.89 5.40
N GLY A 128 -11.01 -8.32 6.38
CA GLY A 128 -11.86 -7.42 7.15
C GLY A 128 -13.29 -7.25 6.64
N THR A 129 -13.85 -8.11 5.80
CA THR A 129 -15.29 -8.00 5.45
C THR A 129 -16.27 -8.09 6.64
N ASN A 130 -15.80 -8.49 7.83
CA ASN A 130 -16.51 -8.39 9.12
C ASN A 130 -15.77 -7.56 10.21
N LEU A 131 -14.61 -6.98 9.88
CA LEU A 131 -13.65 -6.35 10.81
C LEU A 131 -13.10 -4.99 10.32
N SER A 132 -13.39 -4.55 9.09
CA SER A 132 -12.75 -3.40 8.43
C SER A 132 -13.54 -2.11 8.59
N ILE A 133 -12.81 -1.01 8.82
CA ILE A 133 -13.11 0.43 8.75
C ILE A 133 -14.34 0.96 9.53
N ILE A 134 -15.40 0.18 9.77
CA ILE A 134 -16.77 0.67 10.02
C ILE A 134 -17.49 -0.12 11.12
N GLY A 135 -16.76 -1.02 11.77
CA GLY A 135 -17.22 -1.81 12.90
C GLY A 135 -18.06 -3.04 12.53
N PHE A 136 -18.07 -4.01 13.43
CA PHE A 136 -18.71 -5.33 13.34
C PHE A 136 -20.23 -5.33 13.03
N SER A 137 -20.88 -4.16 12.98
CA SER A 137 -22.33 -4.02 12.88
C SER A 137 -22.83 -3.59 11.49
N GLN A 138 -21.97 -3.31 10.52
CA GLN A 138 -22.36 -2.83 9.20
C GLN A 138 -22.00 -3.84 8.09
N PRO A 139 -22.97 -4.35 7.31
CA PRO A 139 -22.77 -5.45 6.36
C PRO A 139 -22.09 -5.04 5.03
N TYR A 140 -21.71 -3.78 4.87
CA TYR A 140 -21.19 -3.25 3.61
C TYR A 140 -19.66 -3.07 3.67
N SER A 141 -18.92 -4.18 3.66
CA SER A 141 -17.50 -4.09 3.35
C SER A 141 -17.32 -3.90 1.85
N PRO A 142 -16.49 -2.96 1.40
CA PRO A 142 -16.12 -2.88 -0.01
C PRO A 142 -15.50 -4.19 -0.47
N ASP A 143 -15.88 -4.64 -1.65
CA ASP A 143 -15.34 -5.85 -2.27
C ASP A 143 -14.24 -5.48 -3.26
N PHE A 144 -12.98 -5.62 -2.83
CA PHE A 144 -11.84 -5.24 -3.64
C PHE A 144 -11.52 -6.22 -4.77
N ARG A 145 -12.21 -7.37 -4.85
CA ARG A 145 -12.12 -8.25 -6.04
C ARG A 145 -12.47 -7.47 -7.31
N TYR A 146 -13.45 -6.58 -7.21
CA TYR A 146 -14.00 -5.82 -8.32
C TYR A 146 -13.61 -4.34 -8.29
N ALA A 147 -12.60 -3.96 -7.50
CA ALA A 147 -12.14 -2.58 -7.45
C ALA A 147 -11.59 -2.14 -8.82
N PRO A 148 -12.08 -1.05 -9.43
CA PRO A 148 -11.65 -0.69 -10.78
C PRO A 148 -10.18 -0.28 -10.85
N LEU A 149 -9.69 -0.03 -12.07
CA LEU A 149 -8.34 0.48 -12.32
C LEU A 149 -8.36 2.00 -12.51
N LEU A 150 -7.20 2.66 -12.31
CA LEU A 150 -6.98 4.08 -12.63
C LEU A 150 -8.07 5.00 -12.05
N PHE A 151 -8.72 5.83 -12.88
CA PHE A 151 -9.76 6.76 -12.47
C PHE A 151 -10.94 6.07 -11.77
N GLY A 152 -11.33 4.88 -12.23
CA GLY A 152 -12.39 4.11 -11.58
C GLY A 152 -12.00 3.66 -10.17
N TYR A 153 -10.71 3.41 -9.91
CA TYR A 153 -10.22 3.08 -8.58
C TYR A 153 -10.38 4.26 -7.62
N LYS A 154 -10.02 5.46 -8.09
CA LYS A 154 -10.24 6.70 -7.33
C LYS A 154 -11.72 6.88 -6.99
N GLY A 155 -12.60 6.78 -7.99
CA GLY A 155 -14.05 6.95 -7.78
C GLY A 155 -14.65 5.89 -6.85
N PHE A 156 -14.16 4.64 -6.92
CA PHE A 156 -14.54 3.58 -6.00
C PHE A 156 -14.20 3.94 -4.55
N PHE A 157 -12.99 4.46 -4.32
CA PHE A 157 -12.53 4.90 -3.01
C PHE A 157 -13.23 6.15 -2.50
N ASP A 158 -13.36 7.19 -3.32
CA ASP A 158 -14.09 8.40 -2.95
C ASP A 158 -15.50 8.05 -2.47
N GLY A 159 -16.17 7.11 -3.16
CA GLY A 159 -17.49 6.62 -2.75
C GLY A 159 -17.50 5.91 -1.39
N ILE A 160 -16.46 5.15 -1.07
CA ILE A 160 -16.30 4.50 0.25
C ILE A 160 -16.03 5.55 1.33
N SER A 161 -15.13 6.49 1.07
CA SER A 161 -14.80 7.60 1.96
C SER A 161 -16.04 8.43 2.30
N ASP A 162 -16.78 8.86 1.28
CA ASP A 162 -18.02 9.62 1.43
C ASP A 162 -19.06 8.88 2.28
N TRP A 163 -19.22 7.58 2.02
CA TRP A 163 -20.14 6.75 2.79
C TRP A 163 -19.70 6.56 4.24
N ALA A 164 -18.39 6.37 4.48
CA ALA A 164 -17.81 6.20 5.81
C ALA A 164 -17.70 7.54 6.59
N GLY A 165 -18.00 8.68 5.97
CA GLY A 165 -17.80 10.00 6.56
C GLY A 165 -16.32 10.36 6.75
N ILE A 166 -15.44 9.71 5.99
CA ILE A 166 -14.01 9.99 5.93
C ILE A 166 -13.79 10.96 4.78
N SER A 167 -13.11 12.09 5.02
CA SER A 167 -12.78 13.01 3.93
C SER A 167 -11.84 12.30 2.95
N PRO A 168 -12.19 12.18 1.65
CA PRO A 168 -11.23 11.78 0.63
C PRO A 168 -10.28 12.96 0.40
N ASP A 169 -9.38 13.19 1.35
CA ASP A 169 -8.35 14.23 1.25
C ASP A 169 -7.61 14.08 -0.09
N SER A 170 -7.03 15.15 -0.61
CA SER A 170 -6.33 15.11 -1.88
C SER A 170 -5.24 14.02 -1.90
N ARG A 171 -5.00 13.41 -3.07
CA ARG A 171 -3.87 12.49 -3.31
C ARG A 171 -3.07 13.01 -4.49
N PRO A 172 -2.35 14.13 -4.35
CA PRO A 172 -1.80 14.86 -5.49
C PRO A 172 -0.92 14.01 -6.40
N LEU A 173 -0.22 13.00 -5.86
CA LEU A 173 0.52 12.07 -6.70
C LEU A 173 -0.44 11.21 -7.53
N TRP A 174 -1.33 10.46 -6.89
CA TRP A 174 -2.26 9.56 -7.59
C TRP A 174 -3.18 10.31 -8.55
N ASP A 175 -3.76 11.43 -8.10
CA ASP A 175 -4.68 12.28 -8.86
C ASP A 175 -4.05 12.78 -10.16
N ASN A 176 -2.75 13.06 -10.17
CA ASN A 176 -2.03 13.46 -11.37
C ASN A 176 -1.55 12.24 -12.18
N LEU A 177 -1.08 11.15 -11.54
CA LEU A 177 -0.60 9.93 -12.22
C LEU A 177 -1.68 9.31 -13.11
N ILE A 178 -2.93 9.23 -12.65
CA ILE A 178 -4.03 8.64 -13.43
C ILE A 178 -4.43 9.46 -14.67
N ASN A 179 -3.80 10.62 -14.88
CA ASN A 179 -3.96 11.47 -16.06
C ASN A 179 -2.67 11.56 -16.92
N ASP A 180 -1.60 10.86 -16.54
CA ASP A 180 -0.30 10.88 -17.22
C ASP A 180 -0.11 9.59 -18.06
N SER A 181 0.03 9.73 -19.38
CA SER A 181 0.14 8.58 -20.29
C SER A 181 1.34 7.69 -20.01
N ASP A 182 2.49 8.27 -19.62
CA ASP A 182 3.70 7.49 -19.32
C ASP A 182 3.48 6.58 -18.13
N PHE A 183 2.71 7.06 -17.13
CA PHE A 183 2.30 6.26 -15.99
C PHE A 183 1.24 5.23 -16.35
N ILE A 184 0.18 5.62 -17.05
CA ILE A 184 -0.95 4.75 -17.42
C ILE A 184 -0.43 3.52 -18.19
N ASP A 185 0.41 3.74 -19.21
CA ASP A 185 0.97 2.65 -20.01
C ASP A 185 1.81 1.70 -19.15
N ALA A 186 2.66 2.24 -18.27
CA ALA A 186 3.47 1.44 -17.36
C ALA A 186 2.62 0.67 -16.34
N TYR A 187 1.54 1.28 -15.83
CA TYR A 187 0.61 0.71 -14.85
C TYR A 187 -0.17 -0.45 -15.44
N LEU A 188 -0.73 -0.29 -16.65
CA LEU A 188 -1.45 -1.36 -17.35
C LEU A 188 -0.51 -2.52 -17.72
N ASN A 189 0.73 -2.21 -18.13
CA ASN A 189 1.74 -3.22 -18.37
C ASN A 189 2.12 -3.99 -17.09
N ALA A 190 2.17 -3.32 -15.93
CA ALA A 190 2.41 -3.98 -14.64
C ALA A 190 1.26 -4.92 -14.26
N HIS A 191 0.00 -4.50 -14.42
CA HIS A 191 -1.16 -5.37 -14.21
C HIS A 191 -1.18 -6.58 -15.14
N SER A 192 -0.88 -6.38 -16.43
CA SER A 192 -0.76 -7.49 -17.39
C SER A 192 0.29 -8.52 -16.95
N LYS A 193 1.44 -8.05 -16.45
CA LYS A 193 2.47 -8.95 -15.88
C LYS A 193 1.96 -9.69 -14.65
N ILE A 194 1.25 -9.02 -13.74
CA ILE A 194 0.68 -9.69 -12.55
C ILE A 194 -0.29 -10.79 -12.98
N VAL A 195 -1.25 -10.49 -13.86
CA VAL A 195 -2.23 -11.46 -14.38
C VAL A 195 -1.53 -12.64 -15.06
N SER A 196 -0.53 -12.38 -15.90
CA SER A 196 0.20 -13.46 -16.59
C SER A 196 0.96 -14.41 -15.65
N ASN A 197 1.25 -13.98 -14.42
CA ASN A 197 1.92 -14.78 -13.40
C ASN A 197 0.97 -15.25 -12.28
N ALA A 198 -0.33 -14.95 -12.36
CA ALA A 198 -1.27 -15.15 -11.28
C ALA A 198 -1.42 -16.62 -10.87
N THR A 199 -1.39 -17.56 -11.82
CA THR A 199 -1.43 -18.99 -11.51
C THR A 199 -0.27 -19.41 -10.59
N ALA A 200 0.96 -19.03 -10.95
CA ALA A 200 2.13 -19.34 -10.14
C ALA A 200 2.11 -18.65 -8.76
N LEU A 201 1.56 -17.42 -8.70
CA LEU A 201 1.39 -16.69 -7.44
C LEU A 201 0.37 -17.40 -6.52
N ILE A 202 -0.76 -17.85 -7.06
CA ILE A 202 -1.81 -18.55 -6.31
C ILE A 202 -1.28 -19.90 -5.78
N GLU A 203 -0.54 -20.65 -6.60
CA GLU A 203 0.11 -21.89 -6.18
C GLU A 203 1.11 -21.64 -5.04
N LEU A 204 1.99 -20.64 -5.19
CA LEU A 204 2.95 -20.26 -4.15
C LEU A 204 2.26 -19.88 -2.83
N ILE A 205 1.15 -19.14 -2.89
CA ILE A 205 0.40 -18.72 -1.71
C ILE A 205 -0.28 -19.93 -1.05
N ASN A 206 -0.87 -20.84 -1.84
CA ASN A 206 -1.42 -22.09 -1.31
C ASN A 206 -0.35 -22.91 -0.57
N ASP A 207 0.82 -23.06 -1.18
CA ASP A 207 1.95 -23.79 -0.60
C ASP A 207 2.46 -23.12 0.68
N ASN A 208 2.48 -21.78 0.73
CA ASN A 208 2.83 -21.04 1.94
C ASN A 208 1.83 -21.27 3.07
N PHE A 209 0.52 -21.32 2.78
CA PHE A 209 -0.49 -21.70 3.78
C PHE A 209 -0.20 -23.11 4.32
N ASP A 210 0.04 -24.08 3.44
CA ASP A 210 0.33 -25.45 3.86
C ASP A 210 1.63 -25.55 4.67
N PHE A 211 2.63 -24.74 4.33
CA PHE A 211 3.91 -24.66 5.04
C PHE A 211 3.77 -24.10 6.46
N ILE A 212 2.99 -23.03 6.66
CA ILE A 212 2.84 -22.40 7.99
C ILE A 212 1.81 -23.09 8.88
N LYS A 213 0.86 -23.86 8.30
CA LYS A 213 -0.26 -24.47 9.03
C LYS A 213 0.14 -25.20 10.31
N PRO A 214 1.16 -26.08 10.34
CA PRO A 214 1.54 -26.78 11.57
C PRO A 214 1.96 -25.83 12.68
N THR A 215 2.70 -24.76 12.35
CA THR A 215 3.20 -23.78 13.32
C THR A 215 2.09 -22.86 13.82
N VAL A 216 1.17 -22.45 12.94
CA VAL A 216 0.05 -21.54 13.31
C VAL A 216 -0.98 -22.24 14.19
N LEU A 217 -1.20 -23.54 13.99
CA LEU A 217 -2.16 -24.33 14.77
C LEU A 217 -1.56 -24.93 16.05
N GLU A 218 -0.25 -24.79 16.28
CA GLU A 218 0.38 -25.28 17.51
C GLU A 218 -0.12 -24.46 18.71
N PRO A 219 -0.64 -25.11 19.77
CA PRO A 219 -1.01 -24.41 21.00
C PRO A 219 0.19 -23.67 21.60
N PHE A 220 -0.01 -22.46 22.09
CA PHE A 220 1.03 -21.68 22.76
C PHE A 220 0.54 -21.14 24.10
N SER A 221 1.49 -20.88 25.00
CA SER A 221 1.22 -20.29 26.31
C SER A 221 1.89 -18.92 26.38
N PHE A 222 1.12 -17.91 26.78
CA PHE A 222 1.68 -16.60 27.09
C PHE A 222 2.58 -16.71 28.31
N THR A 223 3.83 -16.26 28.18
CA THR A 223 4.80 -16.21 29.28
C THR A 223 4.82 -14.85 29.97
N ASP A 224 4.16 -13.85 29.38
CA ASP A 224 4.04 -12.51 29.96
C ASP A 224 2.95 -12.50 31.04
N PRO A 225 3.30 -12.23 32.30
CA PRO A 225 2.36 -12.26 33.42
C PRO A 225 1.38 -11.06 33.42
N TYR A 226 1.52 -10.10 32.51
CA TYR A 226 0.66 -8.92 32.42
C TYR A 226 -0.33 -8.95 31.25
N THR A 227 -0.29 -9.99 30.40
CA THR A 227 -1.23 -10.12 29.27
C THR A 227 -2.51 -10.83 29.71
N TYR A 228 -3.45 -10.05 30.25
CA TYR A 228 -4.87 -10.44 30.24
C TYR A 228 -5.46 -10.08 28.87
N LEU A 229 -5.18 -10.92 27.86
CA LEU A 229 -5.81 -10.79 26.55
C LEU A 229 -7.02 -11.71 26.51
N GLU A 230 -8.19 -11.22 26.95
CA GLU A 230 -9.47 -11.94 26.81
C GLU A 230 -9.81 -12.32 25.35
N TRP A 231 -9.10 -11.72 24.37
CA TRP A 231 -9.42 -11.76 22.95
C TRP A 231 -8.44 -12.57 22.09
N TYR A 232 -7.32 -13.04 22.66
CA TYR A 232 -6.33 -13.83 21.90
C TYR A 232 -6.42 -15.29 22.31
N PRO A 233 -6.84 -16.19 21.40
CA PRO A 233 -6.94 -17.59 21.73
C PRO A 233 -5.53 -18.18 21.92
N THR A 234 -5.39 -19.15 22.84
CA THR A 234 -4.13 -19.88 23.08
C THR A 234 -3.78 -20.86 21.95
N GLN A 235 -4.64 -20.92 20.93
CA GLN A 235 -4.49 -21.71 19.72
C GLN A 235 -5.39 -21.11 18.64
N ILE A 236 -4.91 -20.96 17.42
CA ILE A 236 -5.77 -20.59 16.28
C ILE A 236 -6.66 -21.78 15.93
N ASP A 237 -7.96 -21.55 15.76
CA ASP A 237 -8.89 -22.58 15.31
C ASP A 237 -8.63 -22.92 13.83
N GLU A 238 -8.54 -24.22 13.52
CA GLU A 238 -8.25 -24.71 12.17
C GLU A 238 -9.31 -24.24 11.15
N GLY A 239 -10.57 -24.12 11.55
CA GLY A 239 -11.64 -23.62 10.68
C GLY A 239 -11.42 -22.16 10.27
N TRP A 240 -10.91 -21.31 11.17
CA TRP A 240 -10.56 -19.92 10.85
C TRP A 240 -9.36 -19.85 9.90
N PHE A 241 -8.36 -20.70 10.10
CA PHE A 241 -7.21 -20.81 9.21
C PHE A 241 -7.62 -21.21 7.79
N GLU A 242 -8.43 -22.26 7.65
CA GLU A 242 -8.92 -22.72 6.35
C GLU A 242 -9.87 -21.71 5.70
N TYR A 243 -10.68 -21.00 6.49
CA TYR A 243 -11.51 -19.91 5.99
C TYR A 243 -10.66 -18.78 5.40
N ASP A 244 -9.58 -18.40 6.09
CA ASP A 244 -8.68 -17.33 5.61
C ASP A 244 -7.92 -17.76 4.35
N LYS A 245 -7.43 -19.00 4.32
CA LYS A 245 -6.84 -19.61 3.13
C LYS A 245 -7.82 -19.55 1.94
N TYR A 246 -9.05 -19.98 2.14
CA TYR A 246 -10.09 -19.94 1.10
C TYR A 246 -10.39 -18.50 0.64
N ARG A 247 -10.52 -17.55 1.57
CA ARG A 247 -10.73 -16.12 1.26
C ARG A 247 -9.62 -15.58 0.37
N VAL A 248 -8.36 -15.78 0.74
CA VAL A 248 -7.20 -15.27 -0.01
C VAL A 248 -7.13 -15.88 -1.41
N LEU A 249 -7.27 -17.20 -1.52
CA LEU A 249 -7.17 -17.88 -2.83
C LEU A 249 -8.30 -17.47 -3.78
N ASN A 250 -9.55 -17.34 -3.29
CA ASN A 250 -10.65 -16.84 -4.12
C ASN A 250 -10.49 -15.37 -4.49
N PHE A 251 -10.03 -14.53 -3.55
CA PHE A 251 -9.74 -13.14 -3.86
C PHE A 251 -8.79 -13.06 -5.05
N LEU A 252 -7.67 -13.78 -5.01
CA LEU A 252 -6.67 -13.75 -6.08
C LEU A 252 -7.23 -14.28 -7.41
N GLY A 253 -8.03 -15.34 -7.39
CA GLY A 253 -8.68 -15.88 -8.58
C GLY A 253 -9.64 -14.86 -9.21
N ASP A 254 -10.61 -14.38 -8.43
CA ASP A 254 -11.63 -13.42 -8.86
C ASP A 254 -11.01 -12.10 -9.33
N ARG A 255 -10.00 -11.62 -8.59
CA ARG A 255 -9.26 -10.39 -8.91
C ARG A 255 -8.48 -10.51 -10.21
N THR A 256 -7.83 -11.66 -10.42
CA THR A 256 -7.11 -11.94 -11.67
C THR A 256 -8.05 -11.89 -12.85
N GLN A 257 -9.20 -12.57 -12.75
CA GLN A 257 -10.20 -12.56 -13.81
C GLN A 257 -10.72 -11.15 -14.08
N TYR A 258 -11.10 -10.41 -13.04
CA TYR A 258 -11.59 -9.04 -13.16
C TYR A 258 -10.58 -8.14 -13.87
N VAL A 259 -9.32 -8.13 -13.44
CA VAL A 259 -8.26 -7.32 -14.05
C VAL A 259 -8.04 -7.72 -15.51
N GLN A 260 -8.03 -9.01 -15.81
CA GLN A 260 -7.90 -9.52 -17.18
C GLN A 260 -9.03 -9.01 -18.10
N GLU A 261 -10.25 -8.92 -17.60
CA GLU A 261 -11.41 -8.39 -18.33
C GLU A 261 -11.36 -6.86 -18.50
N GLN A 262 -10.78 -6.13 -17.55
CA GLN A 262 -10.67 -4.66 -17.60
C GLN A 262 -9.56 -4.16 -18.53
N LEU A 263 -8.42 -4.85 -18.61
CA LEU A 263 -7.26 -4.38 -19.38
C LEU A 263 -7.57 -4.00 -20.83
N PRO A 264 -8.33 -4.79 -21.63
CA PRO A 264 -8.66 -4.43 -23.01
C PRO A 264 -9.59 -3.21 -23.16
N LEU A 265 -10.40 -2.91 -22.13
CA LEU A 265 -11.40 -1.83 -22.17
C LEU A 265 -10.75 -0.45 -21.97
N ILE A 266 -9.56 -0.41 -21.38
CA ILE A 266 -8.85 0.83 -21.02
C ILE A 266 -7.89 1.28 -22.14
N ILE A 267 -7.50 0.37 -23.04
CA ILE A 267 -6.53 0.62 -24.12
C ILE A 267 -7.21 1.26 -25.37
N ILE A 268 -8.53 1.50 -25.33
CA ILE A 268 -9.33 2.06 -26.44
C ILE A 268 -9.61 3.55 -26.24
#